data_AF-T2JMH1-F1
#
_entry.id   AF-T2JMH1-F1
#
_cell.length_a   1.000
_cell.length_b   1.000
_cell.length_c   1.000
_cell.angle_alpha   90.00
_cell.angle_beta   90.00
_cell.angle_gamma   90.00
#
_symmetry.space_group_name_H-M   'P 1'
#
loop_
_entity.id
_entity.type
_entity.pdbx_description
1 polymer ?
#
loop_
_entity_poly.entity_id
_entity_poly.type
_entity_poly.pdbx_seq_one_letter_code
_entity_poly.pdbx_strand_id
1 'polypeptide(L)' 'MNKLTHTVKDAHWSDVNKWSVEGVECEVLIPNKTWQKGKVKFCIEFIPDEPEINEIESPLDDIRQSIN' A
#
# COMPACT_ATOMS: atom_id res chain seq x y z
N MET A 1 -21.44 2.41 -6.16
CA MET A 1 -20.41 1.94 -5.22
C MET A 1 -19.04 2.11 -5.86
N ASN A 2 -18.34 3.14 -5.38
CA ASN A 2 -16.92 3.50 -5.44
C ASN A 2 -16.02 2.82 -6.49
N LYS A 3 -15.90 3.46 -7.66
CA LYS A 3 -14.66 3.43 -8.44
C LYS A 3 -13.65 4.37 -7.78
N LEU A 4 -12.94 3.88 -6.75
CA LEU A 4 -11.71 4.51 -6.26
C LEU A 4 -10.49 3.87 -6.92
N THR A 5 -10.48 3.82 -8.26
CA THR A 5 -9.20 3.70 -8.98
C THR A 5 -8.65 5.11 -9.16
N HIS A 6 -8.21 5.70 -8.05
CA HIS A 6 -7.41 6.92 -8.13
C HIS A 6 -6.14 6.54 -8.89
N THR A 7 -6.11 7.06 -10.09
CA THR A 7 -5.19 6.69 -11.13
C THR A 7 -3.86 7.36 -10.79
N VAL A 8 -2.92 6.60 -10.22
CA VAL A 8 -1.51 7.01 -10.12
C VAL A 8 -0.92 6.96 -11.53
N LYS A 9 -1.30 7.89 -12.43
CA LYS A 9 -0.76 7.94 -13.80
C LYS A 9 0.36 8.96 -14.00
N ASP A 10 0.64 9.79 -13.01
CA ASP A 10 1.65 10.85 -13.17
C ASP A 10 2.96 10.58 -12.40
N ALA A 11 3.08 9.42 -11.74
CA ALA A 11 4.36 8.98 -11.20
C ALA A 11 5.16 8.30 -12.30
N HIS A 12 6.34 8.83 -12.63
CA HIS A 12 7.30 8.14 -13.48
C HIS A 12 7.58 6.78 -12.84
N TRP A 13 7.29 5.68 -13.54
CA TRP A 13 7.42 4.31 -13.01
C TRP A 13 8.83 4.03 -12.44
N SER A 14 9.85 4.68 -13.02
CA SER A 14 11.22 4.66 -12.54
C SER A 14 11.39 5.18 -11.11
N ASP A 15 10.65 6.23 -10.73
CA ASP A 15 10.75 6.81 -9.40
C ASP A 15 10.07 5.93 -8.36
N VAL A 16 8.93 5.31 -8.72
CA VAL A 16 8.24 4.35 -7.84
C VAL A 16 9.19 3.20 -7.50
N ASN A 17 9.80 2.56 -8.50
CA ASN A 17 10.72 1.43 -8.27
C ASN A 17 11.91 1.81 -7.38
N LYS A 18 12.50 2.98 -7.63
CA LYS A 18 13.62 3.50 -6.85
C LYS A 18 13.28 3.67 -5.37
N TRP A 19 12.11 4.22 -5.06
CA TRP A 19 11.72 4.53 -3.67
C TRP A 19 10.98 3.38 -2.97
N SER A 20 10.34 2.46 -3.70
CA SER A 20 9.52 1.36 -3.13
C SER A 20 10.13 -0.04 -3.27
N VAL A 21 11.21 -0.22 -4.04
CA VAL A 21 11.90 -1.50 -4.20
C VAL A 21 13.35 -1.40 -3.77
N GLU A 22 14.14 -0.56 -4.46
CA GLU A 22 15.60 -0.47 -4.32
C GLU A 22 16.06 0.35 -3.09
N GLY A 23 15.34 1.43 -2.80
CA GLY A 23 15.71 2.43 -1.79
C GLY A 23 16.73 3.45 -2.32
N VAL A 24 16.65 4.68 -1.80
CA VAL A 24 17.51 5.81 -2.21
C VAL A 24 18.63 6.02 -1.22
N GLU A 25 19.87 6.03 -1.71
CA GLU A 25 21.04 6.35 -0.91
C GLU A 25 20.96 7.77 -0.35
N CYS A 26 21.12 7.89 0.96
CA CYS A 26 21.13 9.17 1.65
C CYS A 26 21.84 9.04 3.01
N GLU A 27 22.01 10.18 3.65
CA GLU A 27 22.41 10.26 5.05
C GLU A 27 21.22 10.77 5.86
N VAL A 28 20.95 10.13 6.99
CA VAL A 28 19.85 10.52 7.88
C VAL A 28 20.40 10.90 9.24
N LEU A 29 19.94 12.04 9.75
CA LEU A 29 20.18 12.46 11.12
C LEU A 29 18.99 12.03 11.97
N ILE A 30 19.20 11.05 12.84
CA ILE A 30 18.20 10.56 13.78
C ILE A 30 18.47 11.25 15.13
N PRO A 31 17.44 11.70 15.87
CA PRO A 31 17.64 12.26 17.20
C PRO A 31 18.53 11.37 18.08
N ASN A 32 19.48 11.98 18.77
CA ASN A 32 20.49 11.31 19.61
C ASN A 32 21.45 10.36 18.86
N LYS A 33 21.53 10.44 17.53
CA LYS A 33 22.53 9.72 16.73
C LYS A 33 23.32 10.69 15.85
N THR A 34 24.47 10.24 15.37
CA THR A 34 25.22 10.93 14.32
C THR A 34 24.57 10.69 12.96
N TRP A 35 24.99 11.46 11.95
CA TRP A 35 24.66 11.19 10.55
C TRP A 35 24.99 9.74 10.20
N GLN A 36 24.01 9.04 9.65
CA GLN A 36 24.12 7.64 9.25
C GLN A 36 23.85 7.53 7.76
N LYS A 37 24.84 7.01 7.02
CA LYS A 37 24.68 6.59 5.63
C LYS A 37 23.77 5.36 5.56
N GLY A 38 22.87 5.35 4.60
CA GLY A 38 21.99 4.22 4.36
C GLY A 38 21.10 4.43 3.14
N LYS A 39 20.01 3.66 3.08
CA LYS A 39 18.99 3.80 2.05
C LYS A 39 17.64 4.07 2.70
N VAL A 40 16.88 5.02 2.15
CA VAL A 40 15.49 5.28 2.53
C VAL A 40 14.56 4.63 1.51
N LYS A 41 13.57 3.91 2.02
CA LYS A 41 12.57 3.18 1.23
C LYS A 41 11.19 3.43 1.83
N PHE A 42 10.20 3.68 0.99
CA PHE A 42 8.81 3.81 1.41
C PHE A 42 8.09 2.48 1.26
N CYS A 43 7.43 2.04 2.34
CA CYS A 43 6.54 0.89 2.36
C CYS A 43 5.15 1.39 2.76
N ILE A 44 4.18 1.21 1.87
CA ILE A 44 2.77 1.54 2.13
C ILE A 44 2.03 0.21 2.21
N GLU A 45 1.27 0.02 3.28
CA GLU A 45 0.44 -1.15 3.49
C GLU A 45 -1.01 -0.71 3.62
N PHE A 46 -1.92 -1.48 3.01
CA PHE A 46 -3.34 -1.31 3.23
C PHE A 46 -3.72 -2.07 4.49
N ILE A 47 -4.12 -1.33 5.53
CA ILE A 47 -4.63 -1.88 6.78
C ILE A 47 -6.14 -1.65 6.76
N PRO A 48 -6.97 -2.67 6.45
CA PRO A 48 -8.41 -2.51 6.50
C PRO A 48 -8.86 -2.33 7.95
N ASP A 49 -9.84 -1.45 8.16
CA ASP A 49 -10.55 -1.38 9.43
C ASP A 49 -11.32 -2.67 9.68
N GLU A 50 -11.57 -3.00 10.96
CA GLU A 50 -12.51 -4.08 11.30
C GLU A 50 -13.87 -3.75 10.69
N PRO A 51 -14.51 -4.70 9.98
CA PRO A 51 -15.79 -4.43 9.34
C PRO A 51 -16.85 -4.12 10.40
N GLU A 52 -17.56 -3.00 10.26
CA GLU A 52 -18.67 -2.63 11.17
C GLU A 52 -19.84 -3.63 11.13
N ILE A 53 -19.85 -4.54 10.16
CA ILE A 53 -20.87 -5.56 9.93
C ILE A 53 -20.16 -6.89 9.67
N ASN A 54 -20.36 -7.87 10.55
CA ASN A 54 -19.72 -9.20 10.47
C ASN A 54 -20.18 -10.02 9.25
N GLU A 55 -21.26 -9.63 8.57
CA GLU A 55 -21.80 -10.34 7.42
C GLU A 55 -22.29 -9.33 6.39
N ILE A 56 -21.38 -8.92 5.51
CA ILE A 56 -21.81 -8.37 4.23
C ILE A 56 -22.16 -9.61 3.42
N GLU A 57 -23.45 -9.94 3.29
CA GLU A 57 -23.89 -10.87 2.23
C GLU A 57 -23.28 -10.36 0.93
N SER A 58 -22.28 -11.09 0.43
CA SER A 58 -21.67 -10.71 -0.82
C SER A 58 -22.76 -10.88 -1.87
N PRO A 59 -22.99 -9.93 -2.78
CA PRO A 59 -23.96 -10.10 -3.87
C PRO A 59 -23.63 -11.29 -4.81
N LEU A 60 -22.52 -11.99 -4.57
CA LEU A 60 -22.10 -13.21 -5.26
C LEU A 60 -22.23 -14.48 -4.40
N ASP A 61 -22.68 -14.39 -3.14
CA ASP A 61 -22.82 -15.56 -2.26
C ASP A 61 -23.95 -16.49 -2.73
N ASP A 62 -25.04 -15.94 -3.26
CA ASP A 62 -26.11 -16.71 -3.91
C ASP A 62 -25.58 -17.58 -5.07
N ILE A 63 -24.66 -17.01 -5.86
CA ILE A 63 -24.03 -17.72 -6.98
C ILE A 63 -23.16 -18.86 -6.44
N ARG A 64 -22.34 -18.62 -5.41
CA ARG A 64 -21.47 -19.65 -4.82
C ARG A 64 -22.26 -20.83 -4.27
N GLN A 65 -23.42 -20.58 -3.65
CA GLN A 65 -24.29 -21.63 -3.14
C GLN A 65 -24.96 -22.45 -4.26
N SER A 66 -25.21 -21.85 -5.41
CA SER A 66 -25.87 -22.52 -6.54
C SER A 66 -24.98 -23.48 -7.35
N ILE A 67 -23.65 -23.39 -7.21
CA ILE A 67 -22.68 -24.15 -8.03
C ILE A 67 -22.20 -25.44 -7.31
N ASN A 68 -22.62 -25.68 -6.07
CA ASN A 68 -22.22 -26.84 -5.26
C ASN A 68 -23.39 -27.80 -5.02
#